data_AF-A0A1J1ICN5-F1
#
_entry.id   AF-A0A1J1ICN5-F1
#
_cell.length_a   1.000
_cell.length_b   1.000
_cell.length_c   1.000
_cell.angle_alpha   90.00
_cell.angle_beta   90.00
_cell.angle_gamma   90.00
#
_symmetry.space_group_name_H-M   'P 1'
#
loop_
_entity.id
_entity.type
_entity.pdbx_description
1 polymer ?
#
loop_
_entity_poly.entity_id
_entity_poly.type
_entity_poly.pdbx_seq_one_letter_code
_entity_poly.pdbx_strand_id
1 'polypeptide(L)'
;MDSKKKQYVIFNDANVNAASSSKAAPDPEVKTQALEIVARFHFLVDSYMVESAGNSIDKWNNVSSIVATGFNRMRQGINACGGLRAKLPDGAEIPGTGKAAGPPTKRVKTAEEVDDPMGGEPSVQTTIVGTTYEKMNRDFITIMENVSKQKKVELQKSKIMGTTASILSLFTSFSQRMNEVMYPSMEVQVGMNNGTVKVMKLSQYGYTDGHQHLISGISMSPVQRLVQIQSLGPGTIMLGLITSPNSIYSKKWKSAFVKCFGLIDGAAELANELLGSRLPRSDLIHYVATAAALGLCRVGNKAYIPFALVNAVLGDKQNYSSALTYKFPASMMDSPYFKMDFSGKGLWRFLNAAAGKKVVIKGPKEMEEVVIHGMLGTHLNDLRVVSWMTGMDFKPRSAYPSFAKRSEMANKEITLPKFKFVFKLLSASASASGSSGKGQDFRLPVFAGRVHSKIGPQNSLFRILEEEGSKSAVSSATAVERFKAHITKVAERVKKAGFINLGTTPFYKNKDGEDPYGEEVDFPSTGDSLFFHGR
;
A
#
# COMPACT_ATOMS: atom_id res chain seq x y z
N MET A 1 -6.93 49.17 -9.43
CA MET A 1 -6.78 48.19 -8.33
C MET A 1 -5.81 47.13 -8.80
N ASP A 2 -4.57 47.22 -8.35
CA ASP A 2 -3.47 46.35 -8.76
C ASP A 2 -3.73 44.89 -8.36
N SER A 3 -3.77 44.01 -9.36
CA SER A 3 -3.74 42.57 -9.15
C SER A 3 -2.36 42.18 -8.62
N LYS A 4 -2.19 42.18 -7.29
CA LYS A 4 -1.01 41.61 -6.64
C LYS A 4 -0.85 40.17 -7.12
N LYS A 5 0.12 39.93 -8.00
CA LYS A 5 0.59 38.59 -8.38
C LYS A 5 0.92 37.85 -7.08
N LYS A 6 0.08 36.87 -6.72
CA LYS A 6 0.38 35.94 -5.63
C LYS A 6 1.68 35.23 -6.00
N GLN A 7 2.77 35.52 -5.30
CA GLN A 7 4.01 34.77 -5.44
C GLN A 7 3.76 33.36 -4.92
N TYR A 8 3.69 32.40 -5.84
CA TYR A 8 3.65 30.99 -5.52
C TYR A 8 5.04 30.57 -5.03
N VAL A 9 5.14 30.04 -3.81
CA VAL A 9 6.34 29.33 -3.38
C VAL A 9 6.31 27.96 -4.06
N ILE A 10 6.91 27.89 -5.25
CA ILE A 10 7.19 26.65 -5.95
C ILE A 10 8.62 26.27 -5.56
N PHE A 11 8.79 25.12 -4.90
CA PHE A 11 10.11 24.51 -4.73
C PHE A 11 10.59 23.98 -6.08
N ASN A 12 11.00 24.90 -6.96
CA ASN A 12 11.84 24.57 -8.09
C ASN A 12 13.28 24.51 -7.58
N ASP A 13 13.60 23.47 -6.82
CA ASP A 13 14.99 23.06 -6.78
C ASP A 13 15.32 22.56 -8.19
N ALA A 14 16.25 23.23 -8.87
CA ALA A 14 16.75 22.82 -10.18
C ALA A 14 17.37 21.40 -10.17
N ASN A 15 17.49 20.80 -8.98
CA ASN A 15 17.91 19.42 -8.73
C ASN A 15 16.76 18.44 -8.42
N VAL A 16 15.49 18.88 -8.43
CA VAL A 16 14.34 17.95 -8.52
C VAL A 16 14.24 17.48 -9.97
N ASN A 17 15.25 16.74 -10.42
CA ASN A 17 15.09 15.87 -11.56
C ASN A 17 13.85 15.03 -11.27
N ALA A 18 12.83 15.20 -12.13
CA ALA A 18 11.62 14.41 -12.10
C ALA A 18 12.02 12.98 -11.77
N ALA A 19 11.41 12.40 -10.74
CA ALA A 19 11.72 11.07 -10.27
C ALA A 19 11.37 10.04 -11.35
N SER A 20 12.18 9.99 -12.42
CA SER A 20 12.32 8.85 -13.29
C SER A 20 12.97 7.81 -12.41
N SER A 21 12.12 6.91 -11.91
CA SER A 21 12.58 5.72 -11.22
C SER A 21 13.63 5.05 -12.09
N SER A 22 14.88 5.04 -11.64
CA SER A 22 16.02 4.43 -12.35
C SER A 22 15.94 2.90 -12.49
N LYS A 23 14.78 2.29 -12.21
CA LYS A 23 14.41 1.02 -12.81
C LYS A 23 13.55 1.34 -14.01
N ALA A 24 14.09 1.11 -15.21
CA ALA A 24 13.31 1.11 -16.45
C ALA A 24 11.97 0.42 -16.18
N ALA A 25 10.86 1.10 -16.54
CA ALA A 25 9.57 0.46 -16.53
C ALA A 25 9.73 -0.90 -17.23
N PRO A 26 9.20 -2.01 -16.66
CA PRO A 26 9.31 -3.28 -17.32
C PRO A 26 8.77 -3.12 -18.74
N ASP A 27 9.46 -3.73 -19.69
CA ASP A 27 9.01 -3.81 -21.08
C ASP A 27 7.50 -4.12 -21.08
N PRO A 28 6.66 -3.33 -21.79
CA PRO A 28 5.22 -3.55 -21.85
C PRO A 28 4.84 -5.00 -22.15
N GLU A 29 5.63 -5.70 -22.94
CA GLU A 29 5.44 -7.12 -23.24
C GLU A 29 5.68 -8.00 -22.01
N VAL A 30 6.79 -7.81 -21.31
CA VAL A 30 7.11 -8.54 -20.05
C VAL A 30 6.03 -8.32 -19.00
N LYS A 31 5.50 -7.08 -18.91
CA LYS A 31 4.39 -6.76 -18.00
C LYS A 31 3.11 -7.50 -18.39
N THR A 32 2.78 -7.52 -19.68
CA THR A 32 1.59 -8.20 -20.21
C THR A 32 1.65 -9.70 -19.94
N GLN A 33 2.79 -10.34 -20.21
CA GLN A 33 3.04 -11.74 -19.90
C GLN A 33 2.94 -12.04 -18.40
N ALA A 34 3.49 -11.16 -17.55
CA ALA A 34 3.38 -11.31 -16.11
C ALA A 34 1.93 -11.21 -15.62
N LEU A 35 1.11 -10.30 -16.18
CA LEU A 35 -0.32 -10.19 -15.88
C LEU A 35 -1.11 -11.42 -16.34
N GLU A 36 -0.76 -12.00 -17.48
CA GLU A 36 -1.30 -13.26 -17.98
C GLU A 36 -0.99 -14.44 -17.07
N ILE A 37 0.27 -14.57 -16.63
CA ILE A 37 0.67 -15.60 -15.66
C ILE A 37 -0.12 -15.44 -14.36
N VAL A 38 -0.21 -14.22 -13.84
CA VAL A 38 -0.97 -13.94 -12.60
C VAL A 38 -2.43 -14.35 -12.76
N ALA A 39 -3.06 -13.99 -13.88
CA ALA A 39 -4.46 -14.35 -14.10
C ALA A 39 -4.66 -15.87 -14.21
N ARG A 40 -3.82 -16.57 -14.98
CA ARG A 40 -3.87 -18.03 -15.13
C ARG A 40 -3.65 -18.75 -13.80
N PHE A 41 -2.72 -18.30 -12.96
CA PHE A 41 -2.52 -18.90 -11.63
C PHE A 41 -3.75 -18.76 -10.74
N HIS A 42 -4.39 -17.59 -10.74
CA HIS A 42 -5.59 -17.36 -9.95
C HIS A 42 -6.75 -18.24 -10.42
N PHE A 43 -6.99 -18.33 -11.73
CA PHE A 43 -8.03 -19.21 -12.28
C PHE A 43 -7.74 -20.69 -12.07
N LEU A 44 -6.46 -21.10 -12.17
CA LEU A 44 -6.05 -22.47 -11.88
C LEU A 44 -6.33 -22.83 -10.41
N VAL A 45 -5.93 -21.97 -9.46
CA VAL A 45 -6.18 -22.23 -8.04
C VAL A 45 -7.68 -22.21 -7.74
N ASP A 46 -8.45 -21.30 -8.32
CA ASP A 46 -9.92 -21.30 -8.17
C ASP A 46 -10.54 -22.62 -8.65
N SER A 47 -10.03 -23.20 -9.75
CA SER A 47 -10.48 -24.51 -10.26
C SER A 47 -10.17 -25.70 -9.33
N TYR A 48 -9.30 -25.52 -8.34
CA TYR A 48 -8.96 -26.54 -7.34
C TYR A 48 -9.77 -26.41 -6.04
N MET A 49 -10.57 -25.35 -5.92
CA MET A 49 -11.38 -25.08 -4.75
C MET A 49 -12.69 -25.85 -4.83
N VAL A 50 -13.20 -26.34 -3.69
CA VAL A 50 -14.55 -26.96 -3.61
C VAL A 50 -15.62 -25.99 -4.10
N GLU A 51 -15.48 -24.73 -3.70
CA GLU A 51 -16.41 -23.66 -4.01
C GLU A 51 -15.66 -22.55 -4.74
N SER A 52 -16.11 -22.20 -5.95
CA SER A 52 -15.51 -21.11 -6.71
C SER A 52 -15.60 -19.79 -5.92
N ALA A 53 -14.57 -18.95 -6.09
CA ALA A 53 -14.52 -17.61 -5.57
C ALA A 53 -15.61 -16.70 -6.16
N GLY A 54 -16.08 -16.99 -7.38
CA GLY A 54 -17.12 -16.22 -8.07
C GLY A 54 -16.80 -14.73 -8.11
N ASN A 55 -17.69 -13.89 -7.57
CA ASN A 55 -17.48 -12.45 -7.43
C ASN A 55 -17.10 -12.01 -6.00
N SER A 56 -16.74 -12.94 -5.11
CA SER A 56 -16.43 -12.64 -3.71
C SER A 56 -14.99 -12.14 -3.51
N ILE A 57 -14.83 -10.92 -3.01
CA ILE A 57 -13.53 -10.35 -2.65
C ILE A 57 -12.81 -11.21 -1.61
N ASP A 58 -13.52 -11.70 -0.59
CA ASP A 58 -12.91 -12.50 0.49
C ASP A 58 -12.39 -13.85 -0.03
N LYS A 59 -13.15 -14.55 -0.88
CA LYS A 59 -12.70 -15.81 -1.47
C LYS A 59 -11.52 -15.59 -2.41
N TRP A 60 -11.55 -14.55 -3.24
CA TRP A 60 -10.42 -14.21 -4.12
C TRP A 60 -9.17 -13.83 -3.34
N ASN A 61 -9.29 -13.20 -2.16
CA ASN A 61 -8.13 -12.95 -1.28
C ASN A 61 -7.49 -14.25 -0.78
N ASN A 62 -8.30 -15.27 -0.48
CA ASN A 62 -7.79 -16.60 -0.11
C ASN A 62 -7.07 -17.25 -1.30
N VAL A 63 -7.66 -17.19 -2.50
CA VAL A 63 -7.03 -17.66 -3.75
C VAL A 63 -5.69 -16.95 -3.98
N SER A 64 -5.64 -15.63 -3.89
CA SER A 64 -4.40 -14.86 -4.06
C SER A 64 -3.31 -15.30 -3.05
N SER A 65 -3.69 -15.54 -1.79
CA SER A 65 -2.76 -16.04 -0.76
C SER A 65 -2.17 -17.42 -1.11
N ILE A 66 -3.01 -18.34 -1.60
CA ILE A 66 -2.59 -19.67 -2.07
C ILE A 66 -1.65 -19.52 -3.27
N VAL A 67 -2.01 -18.69 -4.25
CA VAL A 67 -1.19 -18.41 -5.45
C VAL A 67 0.19 -17.87 -5.06
N ALA A 68 0.29 -16.90 -4.15
CA ALA A 68 1.59 -16.39 -3.71
C ALA A 68 2.42 -17.42 -2.95
N THR A 69 1.77 -18.28 -2.16
CA THR A 69 2.46 -19.38 -1.48
C THR A 69 3.02 -20.37 -2.49
N GLY A 70 2.21 -20.83 -3.45
CA GLY A 70 2.63 -21.73 -4.52
C GLY A 70 3.74 -21.12 -5.38
N PHE A 71 3.60 -19.86 -5.79
CA PHE A 71 4.61 -19.17 -6.60
C PHE A 71 5.94 -19.00 -5.86
N ASN A 72 5.91 -18.69 -4.56
CA ASN A 72 7.13 -18.59 -3.77
C ASN A 72 7.83 -19.95 -3.62
N ARG A 73 7.07 -21.05 -3.42
CA ARG A 73 7.62 -22.42 -3.37
C ARG A 73 8.25 -22.79 -4.72
N MET A 74 7.55 -22.54 -5.82
CA MET A 74 8.07 -22.73 -7.18
C MET A 74 9.42 -22.02 -7.38
N ARG A 75 9.48 -20.73 -6.99
CA ARG A 75 10.68 -19.92 -7.14
C ARG A 75 11.85 -20.43 -6.27
N GLN A 76 11.56 -20.95 -5.09
CA GLN A 76 12.58 -21.58 -4.23
C GLN A 76 13.12 -22.87 -4.86
N GLY A 77 12.24 -23.70 -5.44
CA GLY A 77 12.63 -24.92 -6.14
C GLY A 77 13.49 -24.64 -7.36
N ILE A 78 13.17 -23.62 -8.16
CA ILE A 78 13.94 -23.23 -9.35
C ILE A 78 15.31 -22.65 -8.98
N ASN A 79 15.39 -21.83 -7.92
CA ASN A 79 16.61 -21.06 -7.64
C ASN A 79 17.60 -21.78 -6.71
N ALA A 80 17.29 -22.96 -6.17
CA ALA A 80 18.09 -23.71 -5.19
C ALA A 80 18.58 -22.92 -3.93
N CYS A 81 18.21 -21.65 -3.79
CA CYS A 81 18.62 -20.72 -2.74
C CYS A 81 17.38 -20.08 -2.12
N GLY A 82 16.74 -20.79 -1.18
CA GLY A 82 15.65 -20.25 -0.37
C GLY A 82 16.20 -19.52 0.87
N GLY A 83 16.31 -18.19 0.78
CA GLY A 83 16.89 -17.36 1.86
C GLY A 83 15.95 -16.95 3.00
N LEU A 84 14.69 -17.42 3.06
CA LEU A 84 13.79 -17.14 4.20
C LEU A 84 12.61 -18.13 4.20
N ARG A 85 12.42 -18.77 5.36
CA ARG A 85 11.58 -19.93 5.70
C ARG A 85 12.21 -21.28 5.37
N ALA A 86 12.20 -22.16 6.37
CA ALA A 86 12.53 -23.58 6.25
C ALA A 86 11.91 -24.14 4.97
N LYS A 87 12.65 -25.00 4.26
CA LYS A 87 12.09 -25.80 3.18
C LYS A 87 10.75 -26.37 3.69
N LEU A 88 9.66 -26.06 3.00
CA LEU A 88 8.39 -26.72 3.31
C LEU A 88 8.64 -28.22 3.11
N PRO A 89 8.37 -29.07 4.12
CA PRO A 89 8.61 -30.50 3.97
C PRO A 89 7.82 -31.04 2.78
N ASP A 90 8.41 -32.02 2.10
CA ASP A 90 7.72 -32.77 1.06
C ASP A 90 6.53 -33.51 1.71
N GLY A 91 5.36 -33.47 1.06
CA GLY A 91 4.12 -33.98 1.63
C GLY A 91 3.35 -33.06 2.60
N ALA A 92 3.80 -31.82 2.87
CA ALA A 92 3.01 -30.88 3.66
C ALA A 92 1.65 -30.62 2.99
N GLU A 93 0.54 -30.71 3.71
CA GLU A 93 -0.79 -30.31 3.20
C GLU A 93 -0.86 -28.79 3.02
N ILE A 94 -1.66 -28.32 2.06
CA ILE A 94 -1.92 -26.89 1.89
C ILE A 94 -2.66 -26.42 3.15
N PRO A 95 -2.05 -25.58 4.02
CA PRO A 95 -2.77 -25.11 5.17
C PRO A 95 -3.95 -24.29 4.65
N GLY A 96 -5.16 -24.78 4.95
CA GLY A 96 -6.36 -23.95 4.91
C GLY A 96 -6.02 -22.67 5.67
N THR A 97 -6.07 -21.55 4.97
CA THR A 97 -5.60 -20.22 5.35
C THR A 97 -5.30 -20.04 6.84
N GLY A 98 -4.05 -19.68 7.15
CA GLY A 98 -3.69 -19.19 8.48
C GLY A 98 -4.71 -18.12 8.90
N LYS A 99 -5.18 -18.21 10.16
CA LYS A 99 -6.06 -17.24 10.79
C LYS A 99 -5.71 -15.85 10.27
N ALA A 100 -6.67 -15.18 9.63
CA ALA A 100 -6.60 -13.73 9.54
C ALA A 100 -6.28 -13.27 10.96
N ALA A 101 -5.14 -12.62 11.15
CA ALA A 101 -4.79 -12.10 12.47
C ALA A 101 -5.92 -11.12 12.81
N GLY A 102 -6.85 -11.59 13.65
CA GLY A 102 -7.78 -10.70 14.31
C GLY A 102 -6.99 -9.66 15.08
N PRO A 103 -7.60 -8.53 15.43
CA PRO A 103 -6.96 -7.59 16.33
C PRO A 103 -6.45 -8.36 17.57
N PRO A 104 -5.30 -7.99 18.15
CA PRO A 104 -4.78 -8.65 19.33
C PRO A 104 -5.79 -8.43 20.47
N THR A 105 -6.71 -9.37 20.66
CA THR A 105 -7.57 -9.41 21.84
C THR A 105 -6.67 -9.78 23.00
N LYS A 106 -6.34 -8.80 23.84
CA LYS A 106 -5.83 -9.05 25.18
C LYS A 106 -6.85 -9.91 25.94
N ARG A 107 -6.67 -11.23 25.93
CA ARG A 107 -7.12 -12.05 27.06
C ARG A 107 -6.04 -11.95 28.11
N VAL A 108 -6.19 -10.99 29.02
CA VAL A 108 -5.55 -11.08 30.33
C VAL A 108 -6.19 -12.30 31.00
N LYS A 109 -5.44 -13.39 31.11
CA LYS A 109 -5.83 -14.51 31.95
C LYS A 109 -5.51 -14.13 33.39
N THR A 110 -6.51 -13.71 34.15
CA THR A 110 -6.48 -13.94 35.60
C THR A 110 -6.82 -15.41 35.81
N ALA A 111 -6.04 -16.07 36.66
CA ALA A 111 -6.25 -17.45 37.05
C ALA A 111 -7.46 -17.51 37.98
N GLU A 112 -8.54 -18.11 37.52
CA GLU A 112 -9.50 -18.90 38.30
C GLU A 112 -10.51 -19.54 37.31
N GLU A 113 -10.83 -20.79 37.59
CA GLU A 113 -11.61 -21.74 36.78
C GLU A 113 -13.03 -21.27 36.49
N VAL A 114 -13.58 -21.63 35.32
CA VAL A 114 -14.90 -22.29 35.17
C VAL A 114 -14.87 -23.11 33.87
N ASP A 115 -15.18 -24.40 33.99
CA ASP A 115 -15.56 -25.28 32.88
C ASP A 115 -16.78 -24.73 32.12
N ASP A 116 -16.66 -24.53 30.80
CA ASP A 116 -17.82 -24.35 29.93
C ASP A 116 -17.65 -25.13 28.61
N PRO A 117 -18.50 -26.15 28.35
CA PRO A 117 -18.48 -26.97 27.16
C PRO A 117 -19.34 -26.32 26.06
N MET A 118 -18.75 -25.46 25.24
CA MET A 118 -19.44 -24.90 24.06
C MET A 118 -18.59 -25.04 22.81
N GLY A 119 -19.08 -25.92 21.92
CA GLY A 119 -18.49 -26.23 20.62
C GLY A 119 -18.28 -24.97 19.78
N GLY A 120 -17.02 -24.74 19.41
CA GLY A 120 -16.69 -23.85 18.32
C GLY A 120 -16.86 -24.60 17.00
N GLU A 121 -17.92 -24.28 16.26
CA GLU A 121 -18.06 -24.70 14.86
C GLU A 121 -16.86 -24.24 14.01
N PRO A 122 -16.51 -25.01 12.96
CA PRO A 122 -15.24 -24.85 12.27
C PRO A 122 -15.17 -23.51 11.55
N SER A 123 -14.04 -22.82 11.76
CA SER A 123 -13.52 -21.83 10.81
C SER A 123 -13.66 -22.37 9.39
N VAL A 124 -14.09 -21.55 8.42
CA VAL A 124 -14.15 -21.91 7.00
C VAL A 124 -12.78 -22.46 6.55
N GLN A 125 -12.62 -23.78 6.65
CA GLN A 125 -11.51 -24.50 6.07
C GLN A 125 -11.77 -24.45 4.58
N THR A 126 -10.94 -23.70 3.88
CA THR A 126 -10.89 -23.82 2.44
C THR A 126 -10.19 -25.14 2.14
N THR A 127 -10.96 -26.22 2.03
CA THR A 127 -10.44 -27.54 1.66
C THR A 127 -10.08 -27.49 0.17
N ILE A 128 -8.79 -27.65 -0.15
CA ILE A 128 -8.37 -27.84 -1.53
C ILE A 128 -8.58 -29.32 -1.84
N VAL A 129 -9.44 -29.62 -2.82
CA VAL A 129 -9.76 -31.02 -3.15
C VAL A 129 -8.56 -31.65 -3.82
N GLY A 130 -8.03 -32.73 -3.23
CA GLY A 130 -7.27 -33.78 -3.93
C GLY A 130 -6.02 -33.34 -4.70
N THR A 131 -5.52 -32.12 -4.48
CA THR A 131 -4.40 -31.56 -5.24
C THR A 131 -3.21 -31.38 -4.31
N THR A 132 -2.17 -32.18 -4.50
CA THR A 132 -0.92 -32.02 -3.77
C THR A 132 -0.25 -30.69 -4.14
N TYR A 133 0.51 -30.10 -3.22
CA TYR A 133 1.36 -28.95 -3.54
C TYR A 133 2.27 -29.22 -4.74
N GLU A 134 2.69 -30.46 -4.93
CA GLU A 134 3.52 -30.90 -6.05
C GLU A 134 2.78 -30.77 -7.38
N LYS A 135 1.51 -31.17 -7.45
CA LYS A 135 0.67 -30.96 -8.64
C LYS A 135 0.54 -29.47 -8.95
N MET A 136 0.12 -28.65 -7.98
CA MET A 136 0.02 -27.20 -8.17
C MET A 136 1.36 -26.56 -8.59
N ASN A 137 2.47 -27.00 -8.01
CA ASN A 137 3.80 -26.50 -8.36
C ASN A 137 4.19 -26.87 -9.81
N ARG A 138 3.94 -28.12 -10.23
CA ARG A 138 4.14 -28.56 -11.62
C ARG A 138 3.29 -27.72 -12.58
N ASP A 139 2.02 -27.53 -12.25
CA ASP A 139 1.08 -26.73 -13.05
C ASP A 139 1.52 -25.27 -13.19
N PHE A 140 2.04 -24.68 -12.11
CA PHE A 140 2.59 -23.32 -12.14
C PHE A 140 3.82 -23.22 -13.05
N ILE A 141 4.71 -24.21 -12.98
CA ILE A 141 5.87 -24.31 -13.87
C ILE A 141 5.39 -24.43 -15.33
N THR A 142 4.41 -25.29 -15.60
CA THR A 142 3.82 -25.45 -16.94
C THR A 142 3.25 -24.15 -17.48
N ILE A 143 2.48 -23.39 -16.69
CA ILE A 143 1.96 -22.07 -17.10
C ILE A 143 3.11 -21.09 -17.39
N MET A 144 4.11 -21.01 -16.50
CA MET A 144 5.28 -20.14 -16.69
C MET A 144 6.01 -20.48 -17.99
N GLU A 145 6.24 -21.75 -18.26
CA GLU A 145 6.87 -22.21 -19.48
C GLU A 145 6.01 -21.94 -20.72
N ASN A 146 4.71 -22.19 -20.65
CA ASN A 146 3.80 -21.98 -21.78
C ASN A 146 3.70 -20.51 -22.17
N VAL A 147 3.73 -19.58 -21.21
CA VAL A 147 3.75 -18.13 -21.48
C VAL A 147 5.14 -17.69 -21.95
N SER A 148 6.22 -18.19 -21.33
CA SER A 148 7.59 -17.81 -21.71
C SER A 148 8.01 -18.35 -23.08
N LYS A 149 7.57 -19.56 -23.46
CA LYS A 149 7.88 -20.20 -24.76
C LYS A 149 7.21 -19.50 -25.95
N GLN A 150 6.22 -18.63 -25.72
CA GLN A 150 5.58 -17.88 -26.80
C GLN A 150 6.58 -17.00 -27.56
N LYS A 151 7.74 -16.65 -26.97
CA LYS A 151 8.85 -15.99 -27.69
C LYS A 151 10.23 -16.45 -27.18
N LYS A 152 11.12 -16.79 -28.13
CA LYS A 152 12.38 -17.56 -27.97
C LYS A 152 13.54 -16.84 -27.23
N VAL A 153 13.41 -16.37 -25.98
CA VAL A 153 14.57 -15.79 -25.26
C VAL A 153 14.58 -16.13 -23.76
N GLU A 154 15.61 -16.85 -23.31
CA GLU A 154 15.81 -17.24 -21.90
C GLU A 154 16.03 -16.04 -20.96
N LEU A 155 16.67 -14.96 -21.44
CA LEU A 155 16.88 -13.70 -20.71
C LEU A 155 15.56 -13.01 -20.31
N GLN A 156 14.44 -13.32 -20.99
CA GLN A 156 13.12 -12.81 -20.63
C GLN A 156 12.52 -13.53 -19.42
N LYS A 157 12.82 -14.82 -19.19
CA LYS A 157 12.21 -15.64 -18.12
C LYS A 157 12.46 -15.08 -16.72
N SER A 158 13.69 -14.66 -16.43
CA SER A 158 14.05 -14.04 -15.14
C SER A 158 13.34 -12.70 -14.90
N LYS A 159 13.26 -11.85 -15.95
CA LYS A 159 12.54 -10.57 -15.90
C LYS A 159 11.04 -10.76 -15.71
N ILE A 160 10.43 -11.71 -16.42
CA ILE A 160 9.02 -12.09 -16.27
C ILE A 160 8.79 -12.56 -14.83
N MET A 161 9.60 -13.49 -14.32
CA MET A 161 9.45 -14.01 -12.95
C MET A 161 9.57 -12.91 -11.87
N GLY A 162 10.52 -11.99 -12.01
CA GLY A 162 10.65 -10.84 -11.11
C GLY A 162 9.45 -9.88 -11.18
N THR A 163 8.91 -9.68 -12.38
CA THR A 163 7.72 -8.84 -12.62
C THR A 163 6.46 -9.51 -12.06
N THR A 164 6.25 -10.81 -12.32
CA THR A 164 5.16 -11.63 -11.75
C THR A 164 5.19 -11.57 -10.23
N ALA A 165 6.35 -11.74 -9.59
CA ALA A 165 6.48 -11.64 -8.13
C ALA A 165 6.04 -10.27 -7.59
N SER A 166 6.41 -9.20 -8.31
CA SER A 166 6.08 -7.82 -7.93
C SER A 166 4.60 -7.52 -8.12
N ILE A 167 3.96 -8.04 -9.16
CA ILE A 167 2.53 -7.91 -9.43
C ILE A 167 1.70 -8.73 -8.44
N LEU A 168 2.06 -10.00 -8.24
CA LEU A 168 1.36 -10.90 -7.33
C LEU A 168 1.39 -10.42 -5.88
N SER A 169 2.47 -9.76 -5.46
CA SER A 169 2.52 -9.12 -4.15
C SER A 169 1.58 -7.94 -3.99
N LEU A 170 1.17 -7.26 -5.08
CA LEU A 170 0.12 -6.23 -5.02
C LEU A 170 -1.27 -6.86 -4.81
N PHE A 171 -1.59 -7.94 -5.53
CA PHE A 171 -2.85 -8.67 -5.35
C PHE A 171 -2.97 -9.25 -3.94
N THR A 172 -1.93 -9.95 -3.47
CA THR A 172 -1.95 -10.59 -2.14
C THR A 172 -1.93 -9.64 -0.97
N SER A 173 -1.41 -8.42 -1.15
CA SER A 173 -1.35 -7.44 -0.06
C SER A 173 -2.62 -6.60 0.05
N PHE A 174 -3.61 -6.74 -0.86
CA PHE A 174 -4.87 -5.99 -0.76
C PHE A 174 -5.60 -6.23 0.56
N SER A 175 -5.72 -7.50 1.01
CA SER A 175 -6.38 -7.80 2.29
C SER A 175 -5.70 -7.15 3.48
N GLN A 176 -4.36 -7.07 3.46
CA GLN A 176 -3.57 -6.37 4.48
C GLN A 176 -3.82 -4.87 4.45
N ARG A 177 -3.91 -4.25 3.26
CA ARG A 177 -4.26 -2.83 3.12
C ARG A 177 -5.68 -2.54 3.58
N MET A 178 -6.63 -3.42 3.25
CA MET A 178 -8.00 -3.30 3.73
C MET A 178 -8.06 -3.39 5.26
N ASN A 179 -7.27 -4.28 5.88
CA ASN A 179 -7.16 -4.39 7.32
C ASN A 179 -6.55 -3.13 7.96
N GLU A 180 -5.58 -2.47 7.31
CA GLU A 180 -5.03 -1.19 7.78
C GLU A 180 -6.11 -0.10 7.89
N VAL A 181 -7.05 -0.07 6.94
CA VAL A 181 -8.19 0.87 6.95
C VAL A 181 -9.17 0.54 8.08
N MET A 182 -9.50 -0.74 8.25
CA MET A 182 -10.50 -1.18 9.24
C MET A 182 -9.97 -1.11 10.68
N TYR A 183 -8.71 -1.51 10.87
CA TYR A 183 -8.03 -1.71 12.14
C TYR A 183 -6.67 -1.01 12.11
N PRO A 184 -6.65 0.32 12.24
CA PRO A 184 -5.40 1.04 12.16
C PRO A 184 -4.54 0.68 13.38
N SER A 185 -3.35 0.14 13.14
CA SER A 185 -2.48 -0.42 14.18
C SER A 185 -1.46 0.61 14.65
N MET A 186 -1.31 0.75 15.97
CA MET A 186 -0.18 1.46 16.59
C MET A 186 0.90 0.51 17.12
N GLU A 187 0.92 -0.71 16.58
CA GLU A 187 1.80 -1.79 16.97
C GLU A 187 2.51 -2.40 15.75
N VAL A 188 3.75 -2.82 15.94
CA VAL A 188 4.59 -3.48 14.93
C VAL A 188 5.02 -4.87 15.39
N GLN A 189 4.89 -5.84 14.49
CA GLN A 189 5.48 -7.16 14.66
C GLN A 189 6.99 -7.09 14.42
N VAL A 190 7.77 -7.37 15.47
CA VAL A 190 9.24 -7.27 15.45
C VAL A 190 9.94 -8.63 15.36
N GLY A 191 9.21 -9.72 15.58
CA GLY A 191 9.75 -11.07 15.50
C GLY A 191 8.74 -12.13 15.90
N MET A 192 9.21 -13.36 15.96
CA MET A 192 8.46 -14.51 16.44
C MET A 192 9.41 -15.26 17.39
N ASN A 193 8.99 -15.51 18.62
CA ASN A 193 9.75 -16.27 19.60
C ASN A 193 8.90 -17.47 20.04
N ASN A 194 9.39 -18.68 19.84
CA ASN A 194 8.69 -19.94 20.17
C ASN A 194 7.22 -19.97 19.69
N GLY A 195 6.98 -19.64 18.41
CA GLY A 195 5.61 -19.60 17.87
C GLY A 195 4.80 -18.34 18.20
N THR A 196 5.25 -17.53 19.16
CA THR A 196 4.54 -16.33 19.61
C THR A 196 5.04 -15.10 18.89
N VAL A 197 4.13 -14.33 18.29
CA VAL A 197 4.46 -13.08 17.62
C VAL A 197 4.85 -12.03 18.66
N LYS A 198 6.09 -11.53 18.59
CA LYS A 198 6.53 -10.40 19.42
C LYS A 198 6.02 -9.10 18.79
N VAL A 199 5.14 -8.42 19.51
CA VAL A 199 4.54 -7.14 19.13
C VAL A 199 5.09 -6.03 20.01
N MET A 200 5.43 -4.89 19.42
CA MET A 200 5.87 -3.70 20.15
C MET A 200 5.04 -2.49 19.77
N LYS A 201 4.78 -1.61 20.74
CA LYS A 201 4.07 -0.35 20.51
C LYS A 201 4.97 0.61 19.75
N LEU A 202 4.41 1.35 18.79
CA LEU A 202 5.16 2.33 18.02
C LEU A 202 5.69 3.50 18.86
N SER A 203 5.04 3.80 19.99
CA SER A 203 5.54 4.79 20.96
C SER A 203 6.91 4.45 21.54
N GLN A 204 7.27 3.17 21.63
CA GLN A 204 8.61 2.75 22.05
C GLN A 204 9.70 3.15 21.05
N TYR A 205 9.30 3.48 19.83
CA TYR A 205 10.17 3.97 18.77
C TYR A 205 10.08 5.49 18.58
N GLY A 206 9.30 6.22 19.38
CA GLY A 206 9.13 7.68 19.25
C GLY A 206 7.97 8.13 18.35
N TYR A 207 7.15 7.21 17.84
CA TYR A 207 5.93 7.57 17.13
C TYR A 207 4.80 7.97 18.09
N THR A 208 4.02 8.97 17.72
CA THR A 208 2.78 9.35 18.40
C THR A 208 1.58 8.96 17.55
N ASP A 209 0.37 9.05 18.10
CA ASP A 209 -0.88 8.79 17.36
C ASP A 209 -0.99 9.66 16.09
N GLY A 210 -0.44 10.89 16.11
CA GLY A 210 -0.39 11.77 14.94
C GLY A 210 0.41 11.20 13.77
N HIS A 211 1.31 10.25 14.01
CA HIS A 211 2.13 9.62 12.97
C HIS A 211 1.48 8.37 12.37
N GLN A 212 0.26 8.00 12.77
CA GLN A 212 -0.41 6.79 12.30
C GLN A 212 -0.60 6.73 10.78
N HIS A 213 -0.74 7.88 10.12
CA HIS A 213 -0.85 7.93 8.67
C HIS A 213 0.49 7.61 7.96
N LEU A 214 1.64 7.73 8.64
CA LEU A 214 2.98 7.46 8.07
C LEU A 214 3.36 5.98 8.03
N ILE A 215 2.63 5.12 8.73
CA ILE A 215 2.99 3.71 8.97
C ILE A 215 2.21 2.74 8.07
N SER A 216 1.81 3.20 6.89
CA SER A 216 1.15 2.32 5.92
C SER A 216 2.06 1.15 5.53
N GLY A 217 1.52 -0.06 5.47
CA GLY A 217 2.23 -1.29 5.16
C GLY A 217 2.94 -1.93 6.35
N ILE A 218 2.75 -1.40 7.57
CA ILE A 218 3.38 -1.95 8.78
C ILE A 218 2.88 -3.36 9.12
N SER A 219 1.64 -3.67 8.76
CA SER A 219 1.01 -4.97 8.99
C SER A 219 1.53 -6.08 8.08
N MET A 220 2.20 -5.71 6.98
CA MET A 220 2.76 -6.66 6.02
C MET A 220 3.90 -7.47 6.65
N SER A 221 4.07 -8.72 6.22
CA SER A 221 5.21 -9.53 6.64
C SER A 221 6.54 -8.88 6.21
N PRO A 222 7.67 -9.14 6.90
CA PRO A 222 8.97 -8.56 6.55
C PRO A 222 9.37 -8.76 5.07
N VAL A 223 9.04 -9.93 4.50
CA VAL A 223 9.31 -10.24 3.09
C VAL A 223 8.45 -9.38 2.16
N GLN A 224 7.16 -9.25 2.45
CA GLN A 224 6.25 -8.39 1.67
C GLN A 224 6.69 -6.93 1.74
N ARG A 225 7.07 -6.43 2.93
CA ARG A 225 7.61 -5.08 3.10
C ARG A 225 8.84 -4.83 2.22
N LEU A 226 9.76 -5.79 2.13
CA LEU A 226 10.93 -5.66 1.25
C LEU A 226 10.58 -5.66 -0.24
N VAL A 227 9.62 -6.48 -0.67
CA VAL A 227 9.15 -6.50 -2.07
C VAL A 227 8.41 -5.22 -2.42
N GLN A 228 7.62 -4.70 -1.49
CA GLN A 228 6.77 -3.51 -1.65
C GLN A 228 7.39 -2.24 -1.08
N ILE A 229 8.72 -2.20 -0.89
CA ILE A 229 9.41 -1.11 -0.19
C ILE A 229 9.16 0.29 -0.76
N GLN A 230 8.84 0.37 -2.06
CA GLN A 230 8.51 1.61 -2.76
C GLN A 230 7.08 2.10 -2.55
N SER A 231 6.23 1.27 -1.95
CA SER A 231 4.81 1.52 -1.70
C SER A 231 4.50 1.59 -0.19
N LEU A 232 5.52 1.61 0.66
CA LEU A 232 5.38 1.71 2.12
C LEU A 232 5.33 3.16 2.56
N GLY A 233 4.66 3.40 3.68
CA GLY A 233 4.66 4.71 4.32
C GLY A 233 6.06 5.09 4.84
N PRO A 234 6.39 6.39 4.93
CA PRO A 234 7.71 6.86 5.40
C PRO A 234 8.10 6.30 6.78
N GLY A 235 7.13 6.22 7.71
CA GLY A 235 7.34 5.63 9.03
C GLY A 235 7.66 4.14 8.96
N THR A 236 6.97 3.38 8.10
CA THR A 236 7.28 1.96 7.87
C THR A 236 8.68 1.77 7.29
N ILE A 237 9.13 2.66 6.38
CA ILE A 237 10.50 2.62 5.83
C ILE A 237 11.53 2.88 6.92
N MET A 238 11.31 3.89 7.76
CA MET A 238 12.18 4.19 8.89
C MET A 238 12.21 3.04 9.91
N LEU A 239 11.06 2.45 10.24
CA LEU A 239 10.99 1.26 11.08
C LEU A 239 11.77 0.08 10.49
N GLY A 240 11.66 -0.14 9.17
CA GLY A 240 12.45 -1.16 8.48
C GLY A 240 13.95 -0.94 8.62
N LEU A 241 14.41 0.31 8.52
CA LEU A 241 15.82 0.69 8.70
C LEU A 241 16.31 0.43 10.13
N ILE A 242 15.61 0.92 11.15
CA ILE A 242 16.05 0.79 12.55
C ILE A 242 15.95 -0.65 13.05
N THR A 243 15.03 -1.44 12.49
CA THR A 243 14.78 -2.82 12.94
C THR A 243 15.52 -3.88 12.13
N SER A 244 16.28 -3.55 11.08
CA SER A 244 16.95 -4.53 10.21
C SER A 244 18.33 -4.94 10.75
N PRO A 245 18.48 -6.13 11.39
CA PRO A 245 19.78 -6.57 11.93
C PRO A 245 20.72 -7.11 10.84
N ASN A 246 20.21 -7.46 9.65
CA ASN A 246 20.97 -8.13 8.61
C ASN A 246 21.56 -7.11 7.61
N SER A 247 22.86 -7.21 7.35
CA SER A 247 23.62 -6.33 6.46
C SER A 247 23.16 -6.33 4.99
N ILE A 248 22.54 -7.41 4.52
CA ILE A 248 21.99 -7.51 3.15
C ILE A 248 20.71 -6.67 3.03
N TYR A 249 19.86 -6.70 4.06
CA TYR A 249 18.60 -5.95 4.07
C TYR A 249 18.80 -4.49 4.47
N SER A 250 19.79 -4.19 5.32
CA SER A 250 20.10 -2.83 5.72
C SER A 250 20.44 -1.93 4.53
N LYS A 251 21.17 -2.43 3.53
CA LYS A 251 21.46 -1.67 2.29
C LYS A 251 20.18 -1.27 1.54
N LYS A 252 19.20 -2.18 1.44
CA LYS A 252 17.92 -1.91 0.79
C LYS A 252 17.09 -0.89 1.56
N TRP A 253 16.99 -1.06 2.88
CA TRP A 253 16.28 -0.12 3.75
C TRP A 253 16.92 1.26 3.77
N LYS A 254 18.26 1.33 3.83
CA LYS A 254 19.00 2.60 3.74
C LYS A 254 18.75 3.29 2.40
N SER A 255 18.82 2.57 1.28
CA SER A 255 18.52 3.14 -0.03
C SER A 255 17.07 3.65 -0.13
N ALA A 256 16.11 2.91 0.43
CA ALA A 256 14.71 3.34 0.47
C ALA A 256 14.51 4.57 1.36
N PHE A 257 15.14 4.60 2.54
CA PHE A 257 15.12 5.75 3.44
C PHE A 257 15.65 7.00 2.75
N VAL A 258 16.85 6.95 2.17
CA VAL A 258 17.45 8.10 1.47
C VAL A 258 16.58 8.59 0.30
N LYS A 259 15.92 7.67 -0.42
CA LYS A 259 14.97 8.05 -1.48
C LYS A 259 13.70 8.70 -0.94
N CYS A 260 13.15 8.17 0.15
CA CYS A 260 11.94 8.68 0.78
C CYS A 260 12.21 10.03 1.44
N PHE A 261 13.30 10.17 2.18
CA PHE A 261 13.66 11.39 2.91
C PHE A 261 14.64 12.28 2.15
N GLY A 262 14.78 12.10 0.83
CA GLY A 262 15.74 12.87 0.02
C GLY A 262 15.43 14.37 -0.12
N LEU A 263 14.36 14.86 0.50
CA LEU A 263 14.06 16.30 0.65
C LEU A 263 14.68 16.89 1.94
N ILE A 264 15.21 16.03 2.81
CA ILE A 264 15.89 16.42 4.04
C ILE A 264 17.39 16.48 3.78
N ASP A 265 17.99 17.62 4.08
CA ASP A 265 19.45 17.78 4.05
C ASP A 265 20.12 16.78 4.99
N GLY A 266 21.07 16.00 4.49
CA GLY A 266 21.78 14.99 5.28
C GLY A 266 21.02 13.66 5.48
N ALA A 267 20.06 13.34 4.60
CA ALA A 267 19.29 12.09 4.71
C ALA A 267 20.14 10.81 4.73
N ALA A 268 21.33 10.81 4.11
CA ALA A 268 22.23 9.65 4.08
C ALA A 268 22.95 9.44 5.42
N GLU A 269 23.38 10.52 6.05
CA GLU A 269 23.99 10.58 7.37
C GLU A 269 22.97 10.16 8.43
N LEU A 270 21.76 10.72 8.35
CA LEU A 270 20.64 10.34 9.19
C LEU A 270 20.32 8.84 9.08
N ALA A 271 20.35 8.29 7.86
CA ALA A 271 20.14 6.86 7.65
C ALA A 271 21.25 6.00 8.29
N ASN A 272 22.50 6.47 8.33
CA ASN A 272 23.59 5.78 9.01
C ASN A 272 23.39 5.81 10.53
N GLU A 273 23.00 6.96 11.08
CA GLU A 273 22.77 7.12 12.51
C GLU A 273 21.58 6.28 13.02
N LEU A 274 20.54 6.13 12.19
CA LEU A 274 19.35 5.36 12.53
C LEU A 274 19.53 3.85 12.35
N LEU A 275 20.45 3.40 11.51
CA LEU A 275 20.58 1.99 11.15
C LEU A 275 20.85 1.12 12.39
N GLY A 276 19.94 0.18 12.69
CA GLY A 276 20.06 -0.74 13.83
C GLY A 276 19.86 -0.12 15.22
N SER A 277 19.55 1.18 15.32
CA SER A 277 19.46 1.94 16.58
C SER A 277 18.14 1.73 17.35
N ARG A 278 17.81 0.48 17.71
CA ARG A 278 16.47 0.11 18.21
C ARG A 278 15.96 0.86 19.46
N LEU A 279 16.80 1.53 20.26
CA LEU A 279 16.41 2.07 21.58
C LEU A 279 17.00 3.43 22.01
N PRO A 280 18.18 3.92 21.57
CA PRO A 280 18.73 5.17 22.11
C PRO A 280 18.32 6.47 21.37
N ARG A 281 17.39 6.42 20.41
CA ARG A 281 17.11 7.58 19.51
C ARG A 281 15.62 7.82 19.21
N SER A 282 14.72 7.53 20.15
CA SER A 282 13.28 7.82 20.02
C SER A 282 13.01 9.28 19.62
N ASP A 283 13.78 10.22 20.15
CA ASP A 283 13.61 11.65 19.88
C ASP A 283 13.94 11.98 18.42
N LEU A 284 15.04 11.43 17.90
CA LEU A 284 15.39 11.62 16.49
C LEU A 284 14.34 10.99 15.57
N ILE A 285 13.86 9.79 15.90
CA ILE A 285 12.79 9.14 15.15
C ILE A 285 11.52 9.98 15.18
N HIS A 286 11.18 10.56 16.34
CA HIS A 286 10.07 11.50 16.47
C HIS A 286 10.23 12.68 15.52
N TYR A 287 11.35 13.40 15.55
CA TYR A 287 11.59 14.54 14.66
C TYR A 287 11.50 14.17 13.18
N VAL A 288 12.05 13.02 12.78
CA VAL A 288 12.02 12.56 11.38
C VAL A 288 10.61 12.15 10.96
N ALA A 289 9.83 11.53 11.87
CA ALA A 289 8.43 11.24 11.64
C ALA A 289 7.62 12.54 11.50
N THR A 290 7.86 13.51 12.38
CA THR A 290 7.27 14.85 12.29
C THR A 290 7.62 15.52 10.97
N ALA A 291 8.86 15.39 10.47
CA ALA A 291 9.25 15.82 9.13
C ALA A 291 8.52 15.11 7.97
N ALA A 292 8.30 13.80 8.08
CA ALA A 292 7.50 13.09 7.09
C ALA A 292 6.03 13.49 7.13
N ALA A 293 5.47 13.73 8.32
CA ALA A 293 4.14 14.31 8.47
C ALA A 293 4.13 15.79 8.07
N LEU A 294 5.30 16.44 8.04
CA LEU A 294 5.54 17.67 7.30
C LEU A 294 5.52 17.48 5.78
N GLY A 295 5.32 16.27 5.30
CA GLY A 295 5.57 15.84 3.94
C GLY A 295 6.92 16.23 3.34
N LEU A 296 7.94 16.52 4.18
CA LEU A 296 9.35 16.54 3.80
C LEU A 296 9.86 15.13 3.52
N CYS A 297 9.08 14.39 2.74
CA CYS A 297 9.36 13.06 2.27
C CYS A 297 8.71 12.86 0.90
N ARG A 298 9.16 11.83 0.19
CA ARG A 298 8.57 11.33 -1.05
C ARG A 298 7.72 10.14 -0.69
N VAL A 299 6.51 10.11 -1.23
CA VAL A 299 5.57 9.00 -1.00
C VAL A 299 5.35 8.31 -2.32
N GLY A 300 5.75 7.04 -2.36
CA GLY A 300 5.38 6.16 -3.44
C GLY A 300 4.19 5.32 -3.01
N ASN A 301 3.19 5.22 -3.87
CA ASN A 301 2.08 4.32 -3.67
C ASN A 301 1.72 3.59 -4.98
N LYS A 302 1.18 2.39 -4.84
CA LYS A 302 0.67 1.56 -5.93
C LYS A 302 -0.71 1.05 -5.55
N ALA A 303 -1.54 0.78 -6.54
CA ALA A 303 -2.83 0.16 -6.30
C ALA A 303 -2.67 -1.32 -5.92
N TYR A 304 -3.46 -1.75 -4.94
CA TYR A 304 -3.59 -3.13 -4.47
C TYR A 304 -4.98 -3.63 -4.86
N ILE A 305 -5.11 -4.24 -6.02
CA ILE A 305 -6.43 -4.53 -6.60
C ILE A 305 -6.91 -5.90 -6.11
N PRO A 306 -8.14 -6.04 -5.57
CA PRO A 306 -8.71 -7.36 -5.32
C PRO A 306 -8.94 -8.10 -6.64
N PHE A 307 -8.56 -9.37 -6.69
CA PHE A 307 -8.68 -10.16 -7.92
C PHE A 307 -10.15 -10.35 -8.36
N ALA A 308 -11.12 -10.22 -7.45
CA ALA A 308 -12.54 -10.20 -7.79
C ALA A 308 -12.91 -9.15 -8.86
N LEU A 309 -12.27 -7.96 -8.83
CA LEU A 309 -12.49 -6.94 -9.85
C LEU A 309 -11.83 -7.29 -11.17
N VAL A 310 -10.68 -7.98 -11.13
CA VAL A 310 -10.03 -8.50 -12.34
C VAL A 310 -10.94 -9.53 -13.00
N ASN A 311 -11.48 -10.48 -12.22
CA ASN A 311 -12.47 -11.45 -12.72
C ASN A 311 -13.67 -10.74 -13.37
N ALA A 312 -14.23 -9.75 -12.69
CA ALA A 312 -15.37 -8.99 -13.20
C ALA A 312 -15.08 -8.19 -14.50
N VAL A 313 -13.84 -7.73 -14.70
CA VAL A 313 -13.42 -7.02 -15.92
C VAL A 313 -13.13 -7.99 -17.07
N LEU A 314 -12.49 -9.13 -16.78
CA LEU A 314 -12.20 -10.15 -17.80
C LEU A 314 -13.47 -10.89 -18.26
N GLY A 315 -14.53 -10.84 -17.46
CA GLY A 315 -15.82 -11.47 -17.72
C GLY A 315 -15.84 -12.91 -17.21
N ASP A 316 -16.94 -13.28 -16.57
CA ASP A 316 -17.14 -14.55 -15.87
C ASP A 316 -17.24 -15.71 -16.88
N LYS A 317 -16.08 -16.19 -17.38
CA LYS A 317 -16.03 -17.30 -18.33
C LYS A 317 -15.68 -18.58 -17.60
N GLN A 318 -16.73 -19.26 -17.12
CA GLN A 318 -16.75 -20.45 -16.26
C GLN A 318 -16.00 -21.71 -16.75
N ASN A 319 -15.20 -21.66 -17.82
CA ASN A 319 -14.45 -22.82 -18.31
C ASN A 319 -12.93 -22.63 -18.20
N TYR A 320 -12.45 -22.47 -16.96
CA TYR A 320 -11.01 -22.44 -16.63
C TYR A 320 -10.41 -23.81 -16.31
N SER A 321 -11.18 -24.90 -16.47
CA SER A 321 -10.67 -26.28 -16.36
C SER A 321 -9.46 -26.55 -17.26
N SER A 322 -9.23 -25.72 -18.28
CA SER A 322 -8.05 -25.75 -19.15
C SER A 322 -6.97 -24.72 -18.80
N ALA A 323 -6.91 -24.11 -17.61
CA ALA A 323 -5.99 -22.99 -17.30
C ALA A 323 -4.51 -23.24 -17.67
N LEU A 324 -4.06 -24.50 -17.66
CA LEU A 324 -2.74 -24.94 -18.11
C LEU A 324 -2.44 -24.63 -19.59
N THR A 325 -3.42 -24.87 -20.46
CA THR A 325 -3.31 -24.77 -21.92
C THR A 325 -4.10 -23.60 -22.50
N TYR A 326 -4.98 -22.99 -21.70
CA TYR A 326 -5.84 -21.88 -22.09
C TYR A 326 -4.99 -20.75 -22.64
N LYS A 327 -5.32 -20.22 -23.81
CA LYS A 327 -4.72 -18.97 -24.31
C LYS A 327 -5.80 -17.91 -24.29
N PHE A 328 -5.50 -16.77 -23.66
CA PHE A 328 -6.40 -15.63 -23.71
C PHE A 328 -6.62 -15.21 -25.17
N PRO A 329 -7.87 -15.09 -25.65
CA PRO A 329 -8.15 -14.56 -26.97
C PRO A 329 -7.54 -13.16 -27.13
N ALA A 330 -7.15 -12.77 -28.34
CA ALA A 330 -6.58 -11.45 -28.61
C ALA A 330 -7.48 -10.31 -28.10
N SER A 331 -8.80 -10.45 -28.28
CA SER A 331 -9.79 -9.48 -27.76
C SER A 331 -9.78 -9.35 -26.24
N MET A 332 -9.44 -10.40 -25.50
CA MET A 332 -9.28 -10.34 -24.04
C MET A 332 -7.93 -9.76 -23.66
N MET A 333 -6.86 -10.08 -24.40
CA MET A 333 -5.53 -9.45 -24.24
C MET A 333 -5.57 -7.94 -24.48
N ASP A 334 -6.56 -7.46 -25.22
CA ASP A 334 -6.82 -6.03 -25.41
C ASP A 334 -7.56 -5.35 -24.25
N SER A 335 -8.01 -6.11 -23.25
CA SER A 335 -8.76 -5.58 -22.12
C SER A 335 -7.93 -4.62 -21.26
N PRO A 336 -8.59 -3.72 -20.50
CA PRO A 336 -7.92 -2.81 -19.58
C PRO A 336 -7.03 -3.49 -18.53
N TYR A 337 -7.28 -4.75 -18.19
CA TYR A 337 -6.45 -5.52 -17.24
C TYR A 337 -5.03 -5.76 -17.78
N PHE A 338 -4.87 -6.25 -19.02
CA PHE A 338 -3.55 -6.54 -19.57
C PHE A 338 -2.76 -5.28 -19.94
N LYS A 339 -3.46 -4.17 -20.14
CA LYS A 339 -2.89 -2.83 -20.36
C LYS A 339 -2.71 -2.04 -19.06
N MET A 340 -3.03 -2.64 -17.91
CA MET A 340 -3.05 -1.96 -16.63
C MET A 340 -1.64 -1.58 -16.17
N ASP A 341 -1.58 -0.42 -15.55
CA ASP A 341 -0.51 -0.01 -14.65
C ASP A 341 -1.09 0.10 -13.24
N PHE A 342 -0.27 -0.07 -12.21
CA PHE A 342 -0.73 0.06 -10.81
C PHE A 342 -0.74 1.52 -10.31
N SER A 343 -0.76 2.48 -11.24
CA SER A 343 -0.79 3.93 -11.07
C SER A 343 -1.02 4.57 -12.45
N GLY A 344 -1.56 5.79 -12.53
CA GLY A 344 -1.66 6.50 -13.81
C GLY A 344 -2.87 6.10 -14.66
N LYS A 345 -2.77 6.35 -15.97
CA LYS A 345 -3.87 6.12 -16.93
C LYS A 345 -4.26 4.66 -17.07
N GLY A 346 -3.31 3.73 -17.01
CA GLY A 346 -3.59 2.29 -17.05
C GLY A 346 -4.49 1.84 -15.89
N LEU A 347 -4.19 2.33 -14.67
CA LEU A 347 -5.02 2.09 -13.49
C LEU A 347 -6.42 2.70 -13.66
N TRP A 348 -6.49 3.97 -14.07
CA TRP A 348 -7.74 4.68 -14.27
C TRP A 348 -8.66 3.97 -15.27
N ARG A 349 -8.12 3.50 -16.42
CA ARG A 349 -8.87 2.70 -17.40
C ARG A 349 -9.40 1.41 -16.81
N PHE A 350 -8.58 0.68 -16.05
CA PHE A 350 -9.01 -0.54 -15.38
C PHE A 350 -10.13 -0.27 -14.37
N LEU A 351 -9.98 0.73 -13.50
CA LEU A 351 -10.99 1.07 -12.50
C LEU A 351 -12.32 1.48 -13.15
N ASN A 352 -12.28 2.24 -14.24
CA ASN A 352 -13.48 2.63 -14.97
C ASN A 352 -14.13 1.47 -15.74
N ALA A 353 -13.36 0.46 -16.16
CA ALA A 353 -13.91 -0.78 -16.71
C ALA A 353 -14.53 -1.68 -15.62
N ALA A 354 -14.00 -1.61 -14.40
CA ALA A 354 -14.54 -2.29 -13.22
C ALA A 354 -15.73 -1.54 -12.60
N ALA A 355 -15.89 -0.24 -12.89
CA ALA A 355 -16.97 0.57 -12.34
C ALA A 355 -18.35 0.02 -12.73
N GLY A 356 -19.27 -0.01 -11.76
CA GLY A 356 -20.60 -0.60 -11.92
C GLY A 356 -20.65 -2.13 -11.98
N LYS A 357 -19.50 -2.83 -11.99
CA LYS A 357 -19.47 -4.29 -11.84
C LYS A 357 -19.76 -4.66 -10.39
N LYS A 358 -20.60 -5.68 -10.20
CA LYS A 358 -21.03 -6.16 -8.89
C LYS A 358 -20.04 -7.18 -8.33
N VAL A 359 -19.49 -6.89 -7.16
CA VAL A 359 -18.68 -7.82 -6.38
C VAL A 359 -19.25 -7.94 -4.97
N VAL A 360 -18.95 -9.05 -4.31
CA VAL A 360 -19.49 -9.36 -2.98
C VAL A 360 -18.38 -9.33 -1.94
N ILE A 361 -18.67 -8.78 -0.78
CA ILE A 361 -17.74 -8.71 0.35
C ILE A 361 -18.49 -8.86 1.67
N LYS A 362 -17.91 -9.55 2.65
CA LYS A 362 -18.49 -9.57 4.00
C LYS A 362 -18.33 -8.22 4.67
N GLY A 363 -19.39 -7.72 5.29
CA GLY A 363 -19.35 -6.51 6.10
C GLY A 363 -20.53 -5.55 5.85
N PRO A 364 -20.46 -4.36 6.45
CA PRO A 364 -21.52 -3.36 6.34
C PRO A 364 -21.49 -2.64 4.98
N LYS A 365 -22.42 -1.71 4.75
CA LYS A 365 -22.51 -0.96 3.47
C LYS A 365 -21.24 -0.17 3.17
N GLU A 366 -20.60 0.34 4.21
CA GLU A 366 -19.38 1.15 4.14
C GLU A 366 -18.16 0.39 3.61
N MET A 367 -18.28 -0.94 3.39
CA MET A 367 -17.22 -1.72 2.74
C MET A 367 -16.88 -1.22 1.35
N GLU A 368 -17.78 -0.53 0.66
CA GLU A 368 -17.48 0.11 -0.63
C GLU A 368 -16.34 1.16 -0.50
N GLU A 369 -16.44 2.05 0.49
CA GLU A 369 -15.39 3.04 0.79
C GLU A 369 -14.12 2.37 1.30
N VAL A 370 -14.25 1.34 2.17
CA VAL A 370 -13.10 0.58 2.71
C VAL A 370 -12.33 -0.12 1.58
N VAL A 371 -13.01 -0.69 0.60
CA VAL A 371 -12.36 -1.34 -0.55
C VAL A 371 -11.59 -0.31 -1.37
N ILE A 372 -12.15 0.87 -1.64
CA ILE A 372 -11.44 1.95 -2.34
C ILE A 372 -10.21 2.41 -1.55
N HIS A 373 -10.36 2.61 -0.24
CA HIS A 373 -9.26 2.98 0.65
C HIS A 373 -8.17 1.90 0.73
N GLY A 374 -8.54 0.62 0.76
CA GLY A 374 -7.58 -0.50 0.77
C GLY A 374 -6.88 -0.66 -0.58
N MET A 375 -7.61 -0.44 -1.68
CA MET A 375 -7.06 -0.52 -3.03
C MET A 375 -6.06 0.57 -3.30
N LEU A 376 -6.41 1.81 -2.97
CA LEU A 376 -5.67 2.99 -3.38
C LEU A 376 -4.83 3.59 -2.25
N GLY A 377 -4.99 3.15 -1.00
CA GLY A 377 -4.36 3.78 0.15
C GLY A 377 -4.95 5.15 0.50
N THR A 378 -6.12 5.51 -0.03
CA THR A 378 -6.70 6.87 0.05
C THR A 378 -7.16 7.28 1.45
N HIS A 379 -7.18 6.37 2.43
CA HIS A 379 -7.41 6.70 3.84
C HIS A 379 -6.33 7.65 4.40
N LEU A 380 -5.17 7.73 3.75
CA LEU A 380 -4.08 8.65 4.10
C LEU A 380 -4.24 10.04 3.47
N ASN A 381 -5.21 10.21 2.57
CA ASN A 381 -5.43 11.43 1.80
C ASN A 381 -6.54 12.28 2.42
N ASP A 382 -6.71 13.50 1.90
CA ASP A 382 -7.89 14.31 2.16
C ASP A 382 -9.11 13.68 1.47
N LEU A 383 -10.11 13.30 2.26
CA LEU A 383 -11.33 12.64 1.81
C LEU A 383 -12.12 13.48 0.80
N ARG A 384 -11.97 14.82 0.82
CA ARG A 384 -12.59 15.70 -0.16
C ARG A 384 -12.00 15.52 -1.55
N VAL A 385 -10.69 15.25 -1.63
CA VAL A 385 -10.04 14.92 -2.90
C VAL A 385 -10.57 13.59 -3.42
N VAL A 386 -10.70 12.58 -2.56
CA VAL A 386 -11.25 11.27 -2.94
C VAL A 386 -12.70 11.40 -3.42
N SER A 387 -13.50 12.20 -2.71
CA SER A 387 -14.89 12.48 -3.04
C SER A 387 -15.02 13.21 -4.38
N TRP A 388 -14.17 14.19 -4.65
CA TRP A 388 -14.13 14.88 -5.95
C TRP A 388 -13.77 13.93 -7.10
N MET A 389 -12.80 13.04 -6.89
CA MET A 389 -12.34 12.07 -7.90
C MET A 389 -13.40 11.03 -8.28
N THR A 390 -14.25 10.63 -7.33
CA THR A 390 -15.17 9.49 -7.47
C THR A 390 -16.65 9.92 -7.55
N GLY A 391 -17.00 11.08 -7.00
CA GLY A 391 -18.38 11.50 -6.77
C GLY A 391 -19.07 10.85 -5.57
N MET A 392 -18.38 9.99 -4.81
CA MET A 392 -18.89 9.44 -3.55
C MET A 392 -18.61 10.40 -2.39
N ASP A 393 -19.45 10.39 -1.36
CA ASP A 393 -19.23 11.15 -0.13
C ASP A 393 -18.47 10.29 0.89
N PHE A 394 -17.16 10.52 1.01
CA PHE A 394 -16.30 9.74 1.91
C PHE A 394 -16.35 10.26 3.34
N LYS A 395 -16.50 9.35 4.29
CA LYS A 395 -16.65 9.70 5.72
C LYS A 395 -15.40 9.42 6.55
N PRO A 396 -15.18 10.15 7.66
CA PRO A 396 -14.18 9.78 8.65
C PRO A 396 -14.47 8.41 9.27
N ARG A 397 -13.42 7.74 9.76
CA ARG A 397 -13.50 6.40 10.38
C ARG A 397 -14.46 6.34 11.55
N SER A 398 -14.65 7.44 12.30
CA SER A 398 -15.59 7.53 13.42
C SER A 398 -17.05 7.33 13.01
N ALA A 399 -17.39 7.57 11.73
CA ALA A 399 -18.74 7.36 11.20
C ALA A 399 -19.04 5.89 10.85
N TYR A 400 -18.05 5.00 10.92
CA TYR A 400 -18.17 3.60 10.51
C TYR A 400 -18.43 2.71 11.72
N PRO A 401 -19.21 1.63 11.56
CA PRO A 401 -19.41 0.67 12.65
C PRO A 401 -18.10 -0.04 13.03
N SER A 402 -18.17 -0.79 14.13
CA SER A 402 -17.09 -1.71 14.49
C SER A 402 -16.99 -2.83 13.45
N PHE A 403 -15.77 -3.12 13.00
CA PHE A 403 -15.49 -4.25 12.10
C PHE A 403 -15.18 -5.55 12.84
N ALA A 404 -15.11 -5.54 14.18
CA ALA A 404 -14.61 -6.67 14.98
C ALA A 404 -15.27 -8.03 14.65
N LYS A 405 -16.54 -8.02 14.24
CA LYS A 405 -17.31 -9.21 13.86
C LYS A 405 -17.57 -9.33 12.35
N ARG A 406 -16.73 -8.71 11.51
CA ARG A 406 -16.90 -8.71 10.04
C ARG A 406 -17.08 -10.11 9.46
N SER A 407 -16.37 -11.11 9.97
CA SER A 407 -16.44 -12.49 9.49
C SER A 407 -17.82 -13.14 9.67
N GLU A 408 -18.57 -12.68 10.68
CA GLU A 408 -19.93 -13.12 11.04
C GLU A 408 -21.00 -12.32 10.27
N MET A 409 -20.64 -11.21 9.63
CA MET A 409 -21.57 -10.38 8.89
C MET A 409 -21.96 -11.02 7.56
N ALA A 410 -23.17 -10.68 7.11
CA ALA A 410 -23.68 -11.09 5.82
C ALA A 410 -22.80 -10.57 4.66
N ASN A 411 -22.89 -11.28 3.54
CA ASN A 411 -22.34 -10.84 2.27
C ASN A 411 -23.09 -9.59 1.78
N LYS A 412 -22.33 -8.57 1.38
CA LYS A 412 -22.83 -7.34 0.81
C LYS A 412 -22.35 -7.21 -0.63
N GLU A 413 -23.28 -7.01 -1.55
CA GLU A 413 -22.95 -6.58 -2.91
C GLU A 413 -22.55 -5.10 -2.90
N ILE A 414 -21.42 -4.81 -3.54
CA ILE A 414 -20.89 -3.46 -3.74
C ILE A 414 -20.53 -3.27 -5.22
N THR A 415 -20.44 -2.01 -5.63
CA THR A 415 -19.96 -1.61 -6.95
C THR A 415 -18.92 -0.52 -6.80
N LEU A 416 -17.96 -0.41 -7.72
CA LEU A 416 -17.05 0.73 -7.71
C LEU A 416 -17.65 1.93 -8.46
N PRO A 417 -17.40 3.17 -8.01
CA PRO A 417 -17.74 4.37 -8.75
C PRO A 417 -16.83 4.51 -9.97
N LYS A 418 -17.27 5.30 -10.96
CA LYS A 418 -16.38 5.79 -12.01
C LYS A 418 -15.46 6.88 -11.45
N PHE A 419 -14.18 6.83 -11.83
CA PHE A 419 -13.22 7.89 -11.54
C PHE A 419 -13.28 8.95 -12.64
N LYS A 420 -13.61 10.18 -12.25
CA LYS A 420 -13.83 11.31 -13.16
C LYS A 420 -12.54 11.80 -13.83
N PHE A 421 -11.41 11.64 -13.16
CA PHE A 421 -10.12 12.18 -13.58
C PHE A 421 -9.04 11.10 -13.56
N VAL A 422 -8.07 11.21 -14.47
CA VAL A 422 -6.84 10.41 -14.47
C VAL A 422 -5.91 10.92 -13.37
N PHE A 423 -5.26 10.01 -12.66
CA PHE A 423 -4.39 10.31 -11.53
C PHE A 423 -3.16 9.40 -11.50
N LYS A 424 -2.06 9.90 -10.93
CA LYS A 424 -0.90 9.08 -10.53
C LYS A 424 -0.91 8.88 -9.02
N LEU A 425 -0.38 7.74 -8.57
CA LEU A 425 -0.21 7.40 -7.15
C LEU A 425 1.22 7.63 -6.62
N LEU A 426 2.12 8.18 -7.46
CA LEU A 426 3.51 8.47 -7.08
C LEU A 426 3.68 9.98 -6.93
N SER A 427 3.92 10.47 -5.71
CA SER A 427 4.22 11.89 -5.48
C SER A 427 5.72 12.09 -5.25
N ALA A 428 6.34 13.00 -6.00
CA ALA A 428 7.77 13.32 -5.83
C ALA A 428 8.05 14.10 -4.52
N SER A 429 7.00 14.62 -3.87
CA SER A 429 7.00 15.24 -2.55
C SER A 429 5.61 15.07 -1.93
N ALA A 430 5.53 14.73 -0.65
CA ALA A 430 4.27 14.74 0.08
C ALA A 430 3.81 16.18 0.35
N SER A 431 4.73 17.06 0.74
CA SER A 431 4.51 18.47 1.11
C SER A 431 5.81 19.21 1.37
N ALA A 432 5.72 20.46 1.82
CA ALA A 432 6.82 21.19 2.45
C ALA A 432 6.48 21.75 3.86
N SER A 433 5.72 21.06 4.73
CA SER A 433 5.34 21.53 6.09
C SER A 433 4.49 20.54 6.88
N GLY A 434 4.60 20.48 8.22
CA GLY A 434 3.58 19.73 8.96
C GLY A 434 3.54 19.46 10.47
N SER A 435 3.35 18.21 10.93
CA SER A 435 2.80 17.91 12.27
C SER A 435 3.35 16.71 13.06
N SER A 436 3.14 16.80 14.38
CA SER A 436 2.79 15.76 15.36
C SER A 436 1.57 16.21 16.23
N GLY A 437 0.34 15.75 15.92
CA GLY A 437 -0.89 16.07 16.67
C GLY A 437 -1.60 14.83 17.25
N LYS A 438 -2.73 15.00 17.94
CA LYS A 438 -3.56 13.88 18.44
C LYS A 438 -4.62 13.48 17.39
N GLY A 439 -4.18 12.91 16.27
CA GLY A 439 -5.02 12.50 15.14
C GLY A 439 -4.31 12.70 13.79
N GLN A 440 -4.90 12.21 12.71
CA GLN A 440 -4.42 12.56 11.37
C GLN A 440 -4.81 14.01 11.06
N ASP A 441 -3.85 14.91 11.26
CA ASP A 441 -4.04 16.35 11.07
C ASP A 441 -3.48 16.86 9.73
N PHE A 442 -2.94 15.93 8.94
CA PHE A 442 -2.24 16.20 7.70
C PHE A 442 -2.45 15.07 6.69
N ARG A 443 -2.42 15.38 5.38
CA ARG A 443 -2.48 14.35 4.33
C ARG A 443 -1.11 13.88 3.91
N LEU A 444 -0.95 12.58 3.69
CA LEU A 444 0.03 12.10 2.71
C LEU A 444 -0.68 12.08 1.36
N PRO A 445 -0.23 12.84 0.34
CA PRO A 445 -0.88 12.82 -0.96
C PRO A 445 -0.72 11.43 -1.58
N VAL A 446 -1.82 10.70 -1.58
CA VAL A 446 -1.95 9.41 -2.25
C VAL A 446 -2.09 9.61 -3.74
N PHE A 447 -2.91 10.59 -4.14
CA PHE A 447 -2.91 11.11 -5.49
C PHE A 447 -1.80 12.13 -5.62
N ALA A 448 -0.99 12.01 -6.67
CA ALA A 448 0.07 12.96 -6.98
C ALA A 448 -0.46 14.31 -7.48
N GLY A 449 -1.78 14.42 -7.68
CA GLY A 449 -2.50 15.63 -8.06
C GLY A 449 -2.20 16.84 -7.17
N ARG A 450 -1.91 17.99 -7.76
CA ARG A 450 -1.65 19.24 -7.03
C ARG A 450 -2.92 19.70 -6.31
N VAL A 451 -2.77 19.98 -5.04
CA VAL A 451 -3.85 20.53 -4.22
C VAL A 451 -3.29 21.57 -3.26
N HIS A 452 -3.98 22.70 -3.15
CA HIS A 452 -3.69 23.78 -2.22
C HIS A 452 -4.46 23.58 -0.93
N SER A 453 -3.78 23.53 0.22
CA SER A 453 -4.43 23.45 1.53
C SER A 453 -4.11 24.71 2.33
N LYS A 454 -5.13 25.38 2.86
CA LYS A 454 -4.94 26.55 3.74
C LYS A 454 -4.41 26.09 5.10
N ILE A 455 -3.48 26.85 5.65
CA ILE A 455 -2.93 26.63 7.00
C ILE A 455 -3.12 27.93 7.78
N GLY A 456 -3.75 27.85 8.94
CA GLY A 456 -3.93 28.98 9.85
C GLY A 456 -3.74 28.57 11.31
N PRO A 457 -3.82 29.51 12.26
CA PRO A 457 -3.59 29.26 13.70
C PRO A 457 -4.49 28.19 14.31
N GLN A 458 -5.67 27.99 13.73
CA GLN A 458 -6.63 26.97 14.16
C GLN A 458 -6.25 25.55 13.69
N ASN A 459 -5.31 25.44 12.74
CA ASN A 459 -4.83 24.17 12.26
C ASN A 459 -3.78 23.62 13.24
N SER A 460 -3.95 22.39 13.72
CA SER A 460 -3.01 21.77 14.66
C SER A 460 -1.59 21.70 14.09
N LEU A 461 -1.45 21.55 12.76
CA LEU A 461 -0.18 21.70 12.02
C LEU A 461 0.58 22.96 12.41
N PHE A 462 -0.12 24.10 12.43
CA PHE A 462 0.45 25.41 12.74
C PHE A 462 0.91 25.47 14.21
N ARG A 463 0.12 24.91 15.13
CA ARG A 463 0.44 24.84 16.57
C ARG A 463 1.68 23.99 16.83
N ILE A 464 1.85 22.90 16.11
CA ILE A 464 3.02 22.01 16.27
C ILE A 464 4.28 22.68 15.71
N LEU A 465 4.16 23.34 14.57
CA LEU A 465 5.19 24.23 14.04
C LEU A 465 5.55 25.38 15.01
N GLU A 466 4.66 25.78 15.92
CA GLU A 466 4.96 26.72 17.01
C GLU A 466 5.66 26.03 18.18
N GLU A 467 5.14 24.91 18.66
CA GLU A 467 5.66 24.17 19.83
C GLU A 467 7.04 23.57 19.58
N GLU A 468 7.31 23.08 18.37
CA GLU A 468 8.60 22.48 18.00
C GLU A 468 9.61 23.51 17.49
N GLY A 469 9.13 24.60 16.84
CA GLY A 469 9.99 25.68 16.36
C GLY A 469 10.54 26.59 17.47
N SER A 470 9.86 26.67 18.62
CA SER A 470 10.23 27.53 19.75
C SER A 470 11.21 26.88 20.74
N LYS A 471 11.47 25.57 20.62
CA LYS A 471 12.26 24.80 21.61
C LYS A 471 13.75 24.67 21.32
N SER A 472 14.35 25.45 20.42
CA SER A 472 15.73 25.13 19.99
C SER A 472 16.54 26.37 19.57
N ALA A 473 17.34 26.88 20.51
CA ALA A 473 18.57 27.60 20.20
C ALA A 473 19.63 26.55 19.86
N VAL A 474 20.00 26.44 18.59
CA VAL A 474 20.80 25.31 18.09
C VAL A 474 22.18 25.77 17.64
N SER A 475 23.23 25.17 18.21
CA SER A 475 24.56 25.19 17.61
C SER A 475 24.64 24.15 16.48
N SER A 476 25.22 24.51 15.32
CA SER A 476 25.16 23.72 14.08
C SER A 476 26.04 22.45 14.04
N ALA A 477 26.40 21.86 15.19
CA ALA A 477 27.48 20.88 15.29
C ALA A 477 27.08 19.42 14.95
N THR A 478 25.82 19.02 15.12
CA THR A 478 25.38 17.63 14.88
C THR A 478 24.33 17.52 13.75
N ALA A 479 24.12 16.31 13.21
CA ALA A 479 23.09 16.07 12.18
C ALA A 479 21.67 16.37 12.71
N VAL A 480 21.40 16.04 13.98
CA VAL A 480 20.13 16.32 14.67
C VAL A 480 19.86 17.82 14.75
N GLU A 481 20.88 18.59 15.09
CA GLU A 481 20.78 20.04 15.23
C GLU A 481 20.60 20.75 13.87
N ARG A 482 21.32 20.32 12.83
CA ARG A 482 21.06 20.77 11.44
C ARG A 482 19.63 20.48 10.99
N PHE A 483 19.12 19.31 11.38
CA PHE A 483 17.78 18.88 11.03
C PHE A 483 16.69 19.71 11.71
N LYS A 484 16.81 19.96 13.02
CA LYS A 484 15.91 20.87 13.75
C LYS A 484 15.87 22.26 13.11
N ALA A 485 17.04 22.81 12.78
CA ALA A 485 17.13 24.11 12.10
C ALA A 485 16.42 24.13 10.72
N HIS A 486 16.51 23.03 9.96
CA HIS A 486 15.78 22.90 8.69
C HIS A 486 14.25 22.87 8.91
N ILE A 487 13.78 22.12 9.91
CA ILE A 487 12.35 22.05 10.27
C ILE A 487 11.81 23.42 10.71
N THR A 488 12.55 24.17 11.53
CA THR A 488 12.16 25.53 11.94
C THR A 488 12.05 26.47 10.74
N LYS A 489 13.00 26.44 9.81
CA LYS A 489 12.94 27.25 8.58
C LYS A 489 11.74 26.91 7.72
N VAL A 490 11.42 25.63 7.59
CA VAL A 490 10.23 25.16 6.86
C VAL A 490 8.97 25.68 7.57
N ALA A 491 8.91 25.56 8.89
CA ALA A 491 7.79 26.04 9.70
C ALA A 491 7.50 27.53 9.48
N GLU A 492 8.52 28.38 9.60
CA GLU A 492 8.40 29.83 9.42
C GLU A 492 7.90 30.22 8.02
N ARG A 493 8.41 29.56 6.97
CA ARG A 493 7.98 29.82 5.58
C ARG A 493 6.49 29.54 5.40
N VAL A 494 6.00 28.51 6.05
CA VAL A 494 4.64 28.01 5.89
C VAL A 494 3.67 28.89 6.65
N LYS A 495 4.07 29.33 7.85
CA LYS A 495 3.36 30.38 8.59
C LYS A 495 3.23 31.65 7.76
N LYS A 496 4.32 32.09 7.10
CA LYS A 496 4.32 33.28 6.24
C LYS A 496 3.44 33.10 5.00
N ALA A 497 3.40 31.92 4.40
CA ALA A 497 2.60 31.64 3.20
C ALA A 497 1.10 31.50 3.52
N GLY A 498 0.75 30.93 4.67
CA GLY A 498 -0.65 30.63 5.05
C GLY A 498 -1.28 29.49 4.24
N PHE A 499 -0.50 28.77 3.44
CA PHE A 499 -0.93 27.61 2.68
C PHE A 499 0.23 26.66 2.39
N ILE A 500 -0.11 25.45 1.97
CA ILE A 500 0.82 24.41 1.54
C ILE A 500 0.35 23.78 0.22
N ASN A 501 1.31 23.53 -0.66
CA ASN A 501 1.08 22.84 -1.93
C ASN A 501 1.48 21.39 -1.77
N LEU A 502 0.54 20.46 -2.02
CA LEU A 502 0.77 19.02 -1.91
C LEU A 502 0.51 18.37 -3.26
N GLY A 503 1.22 17.28 -3.53
CA GLY A 503 1.23 16.66 -4.85
C GLY A 503 2.17 17.38 -5.82
N THR A 504 2.59 16.67 -6.86
CA THR A 504 3.61 17.13 -7.81
C THR A 504 3.14 17.13 -9.25
N THR A 505 2.01 16.52 -9.56
CA THR A 505 1.45 16.39 -10.91
C THR A 505 0.06 17.00 -10.98
N PRO A 506 -0.40 17.50 -12.12
CA PRO A 506 -1.80 17.85 -12.34
C PRO A 506 -2.74 16.62 -12.25
N PHE A 507 -4.04 16.86 -12.08
CA PHE A 507 -5.08 15.88 -12.44
C PHE A 507 -5.45 16.10 -13.91
N TYR A 508 -6.04 15.08 -14.55
CA TYR A 508 -6.43 15.21 -15.97
C TYR A 508 -7.86 14.73 -16.20
N LYS A 509 -8.61 15.48 -17.02
CA LYS A 509 -9.91 15.07 -17.54
C LYS A 509 -9.70 14.51 -18.95
N ASN A 510 -9.85 13.20 -19.09
CA ASN A 510 -9.73 12.54 -20.40
C ASN A 510 -11.09 12.50 -21.08
N LYS A 511 -11.20 13.08 -22.28
CA LYS A 511 -12.32 12.83 -23.20
C LYS A 511 -11.97 11.57 -24.00
N ASP A 512 -12.93 10.66 -24.13
CA ASP A 512 -12.70 9.38 -24.81
C ASP A 512 -12.09 9.60 -26.20
N GLY A 513 -10.87 9.09 -26.41
CA GLY A 513 -10.15 9.17 -27.69
C GLY A 513 -9.08 10.26 -27.81
N GLU A 514 -8.98 11.21 -26.88
CA GLU A 514 -7.99 12.32 -26.94
C GLU A 514 -6.81 12.14 -25.96
N ASP A 515 -5.63 12.67 -26.37
CA ASP A 515 -4.34 12.91 -25.68
C ASP A 515 -3.83 11.81 -24.70
N PRO A 516 -2.50 11.56 -24.56
CA PRO A 516 -1.97 10.62 -23.56
C PRO A 516 -2.56 10.77 -22.16
N TYR A 517 -2.93 11.95 -21.66
CA TYR A 517 -3.60 12.08 -20.35
C TYR A 517 -4.89 12.91 -20.36
N GLY A 518 -5.09 13.81 -21.32
CA GLY A 518 -6.27 14.68 -21.41
C GLY A 518 -6.00 16.09 -20.88
N GLU A 519 -7.05 16.88 -20.69
CA GLU A 519 -6.94 18.29 -20.24
C GLU A 519 -6.58 18.36 -18.76
N GLU A 520 -5.60 19.19 -18.40
CA GLU A 520 -5.25 19.43 -17.00
C GLU A 520 -6.40 20.09 -16.24
N VAL A 521 -6.68 19.58 -15.04
CA VAL A 521 -7.71 20.12 -14.15
C VAL A 521 -7.16 20.29 -12.75
N ASP A 522 -7.48 21.44 -12.15
CA ASP A 522 -7.13 21.72 -10.77
C ASP A 522 -8.22 21.21 -9.82
N PHE A 523 -7.79 20.70 -8.68
CA PHE A 523 -8.72 20.45 -7.59
C PHE A 523 -9.28 21.78 -7.10
N PRO A 524 -10.62 21.95 -7.08
CA PRO A 524 -11.21 23.18 -6.56
C PRO A 524 -10.79 23.30 -5.10
N SER A 525 -10.26 24.46 -4.70
CA SER A 525 -9.92 24.73 -3.29
C SER A 525 -11.19 24.56 -2.45
N THR A 526 -11.35 23.39 -1.84
CA THR A 526 -12.39 23.16 -0.85
C THR A 526 -11.91 23.74 0.50
N GLY A 527 -12.82 23.94 1.45
CA GLY A 527 -12.51 24.51 2.78
C GLY A 527 -11.57 23.62 3.62
N ASP A 528 -11.84 23.49 4.92
CA ASP A 528 -10.98 22.71 5.83
C ASP A 528 -10.82 21.25 5.42
N SER A 529 -9.60 20.71 5.43
CA SER A 529 -9.36 19.30 5.06
C SER A 529 -10.17 18.33 5.93
N LEU A 530 -10.58 17.21 5.32
CA LEU A 530 -11.28 16.12 6.01
C LEU A 530 -10.43 14.86 5.92
N PHE A 531 -10.06 14.26 7.06
CA PHE A 531 -9.17 13.10 7.09
C PHE A 531 -9.88 11.84 7.61
N PHE A 532 -9.49 10.67 7.12
CA PHE A 532 -10.12 9.41 7.50
C PHE A 532 -9.90 9.08 8.99
N HIS A 533 -8.69 9.25 9.49
CA HIS A 533 -8.37 9.10 10.92
C HIS A 533 -8.30 10.45 11.66
N GLY A 534 -8.89 11.51 11.06
CA GLY A 534 -9.02 12.82 11.69
C GLY A 534 -10.04 12.78 12.83
N ARG A 535 -9.88 13.67 13.80
CA ARG A 535 -10.85 13.88 14.90
C ARG A 535 -11.78 15.03 14.60
#